data_AF-A0A917VWT0-F1
#
_entry.id   AF-A0A917VWT0-F1
#
_cell.length_a   1.000
_cell.length_b   1.000
_cell.length_c   1.000
_cell.angle_alpha   90.00
_cell.angle_beta   90.00
_cell.angle_gamma   90.00
#
_symmetry.space_group_name_H-M   'P 1'
#
loop_
_entity.id
_entity.type
_entity.pdbx_description
1 polymer ?
#
loop_
_entity_poly.entity_id
_entity_poly.type
_entity_poly.pdbx_seq_one_letter_code
_entity_poly.pdbx_strand_id
1 'polypeptide(L)'
;MTAVAPTRADGAMMGAVDPQVIEVVQSSPAWWQSWLPLFGSLVLGGVAVIAVLVNNRTNRDAIVAADERAQRTLAAAAQQQNDSAKRQVDTTRLQLDAAHHQVESAHAVALGQAGENWRRGTVVATIADSLGMSGRICQALRRDEEWTDELIGDLIHDLEDGSERANVLRLAGSDQHYKQWRRLADTLSDALLAALTLQRKKLQDAPAEEIRAARDHKNQLLGEVRAAERELIVATREELEIEPN
;
A
#
# COMPACT_ATOMS: atom_id res chain seq x y z
N MET A 1 154.70 -8.95 88.16
CA MET A 1 154.54 -9.12 89.63
C MET A 1 153.12 -8.65 89.93
N THR A 2 152.19 -9.58 90.19
CA THR A 2 151.65 -9.99 91.53
C THR A 2 150.73 -8.91 92.15
N ALA A 3 149.61 -9.23 92.83
CA ALA A 3 149.17 -10.47 93.50
C ALA A 3 147.61 -10.62 93.43
N VAL A 4 147.02 -11.81 93.27
CA VAL A 4 146.45 -12.74 94.30
C VAL A 4 144.91 -12.66 94.49
N ALA A 5 144.26 -13.80 94.74
CA ALA A 5 142.80 -14.03 94.91
C ALA A 5 142.50 -14.63 96.33
N PRO A 6 141.60 -15.62 96.65
CA PRO A 6 140.62 -16.48 95.92
C PRO A 6 139.15 -16.17 96.36
N THR A 7 138.07 -16.99 96.48
CA THR A 7 137.63 -18.44 96.39
C THR A 7 136.06 -18.40 96.40
N ARG A 8 135.16 -19.38 96.14
CA ARG A 8 135.00 -20.77 95.57
C ARG A 8 133.45 -20.92 95.28
N ALA A 9 132.66 -22.01 95.15
CA ALA A 9 132.66 -23.50 95.03
C ALA A 9 131.20 -23.93 94.61
N ASP A 10 130.77 -25.16 94.29
CA ASP A 10 131.31 -26.32 93.51
C ASP A 10 130.17 -27.37 93.24
N GLY A 11 129.68 -27.55 92.00
CA GLY A 11 128.89 -28.73 91.54
C GLY A 11 127.35 -28.76 91.79
N ALA A 12 126.55 -29.72 91.25
CA ALA A 12 126.82 -30.76 90.23
C ALA A 12 125.54 -31.52 89.71
N MET A 13 125.46 -31.75 88.37
CA MET A 13 124.96 -32.97 87.64
C MET A 13 123.46 -33.40 87.46
N MET A 14 123.15 -33.83 86.21
CA MET A 14 122.18 -34.82 85.68
C MET A 14 120.63 -34.58 85.59
N GLY A 15 120.03 -35.08 84.49
CA GLY A 15 118.58 -35.39 84.32
C GLY A 15 117.99 -35.12 82.92
N ALA A 16 117.19 -36.03 82.33
CA ALA A 16 116.48 -35.85 81.05
C ALA A 16 115.17 -36.68 80.96
N VAL A 17 114.11 -36.14 80.32
CA VAL A 17 112.76 -36.76 80.12
C VAL A 17 112.10 -36.22 78.82
N ASP A 18 111.27 -37.04 78.16
CA ASP A 18 110.54 -36.76 76.90
C ASP A 18 109.13 -36.08 77.11
N PRO A 19 108.16 -36.13 76.16
CA PRO A 19 108.02 -35.21 75.02
C PRO A 19 106.63 -34.52 74.93
N GLN A 20 106.39 -33.69 73.91
CA GLN A 20 105.04 -33.24 73.52
C GLN A 20 104.84 -33.21 71.99
N VAL A 21 103.63 -33.55 71.55
CA VAL A 21 103.15 -33.50 70.15
C VAL A 21 101.95 -32.55 70.09
N ILE A 22 101.87 -31.73 69.05
CA ILE A 22 100.78 -30.77 68.83
C ILE A 22 100.11 -31.08 67.48
N GLU A 23 98.81 -31.35 67.52
CA GLU A 23 97.98 -31.59 66.34
C GLU A 23 97.15 -30.33 66.03
N VAL A 24 97.18 -29.86 64.78
CA VAL A 24 96.56 -28.59 64.37
C VAL A 24 95.31 -28.85 63.51
N VAL A 25 94.14 -28.79 64.15
CA VAL A 25 92.85 -28.86 63.45
C VAL A 25 92.53 -27.50 62.82
N GLN A 26 92.57 -27.42 61.48
CA GLN A 26 92.00 -26.28 60.76
C GLN A 26 90.47 -26.39 60.65
N SER A 27 89.77 -25.28 60.82
CA SER A 27 88.31 -25.19 60.64
C SER A 27 87.94 -23.81 60.11
N SER A 28 87.53 -23.74 58.85
CA SER A 28 87.24 -22.49 58.14
C SER A 28 85.72 -22.30 57.96
N PRO A 29 85.09 -21.30 58.61
CA PRO A 29 83.65 -21.07 58.50
C PRO A 29 83.29 -20.27 57.22
N ALA A 30 82.31 -20.75 56.47
CA ALA A 30 81.84 -20.13 55.23
C ALA A 30 80.89 -18.95 55.50
N TRP A 31 81.44 -17.82 55.96
CA TRP A 31 80.74 -16.59 56.37
C TRP A 31 79.67 -16.05 55.40
N TRP A 32 79.79 -16.36 54.10
CA TRP A 32 78.84 -15.94 53.07
C TRP A 32 77.53 -16.75 53.08
N GLN A 33 77.51 -17.96 53.66
CA GLN A 33 76.31 -18.81 53.69
C GLN A 33 75.15 -18.17 54.46
N SER A 34 75.42 -17.34 55.47
CA SER A 34 74.41 -16.57 56.21
C SER A 34 73.61 -15.59 55.34
N TRP A 35 74.13 -15.22 54.16
CA TRP A 35 73.49 -14.29 53.23
C TRP A 35 72.68 -14.98 52.13
N LEU A 36 72.86 -16.29 51.92
CA LEU A 36 72.09 -17.07 50.94
C LEU A 36 70.55 -16.92 51.07
N PRO A 37 69.95 -16.92 52.28
CA PRO A 37 68.50 -16.74 52.42
C PRO A 37 68.03 -15.37 51.93
N LEU A 38 68.83 -14.32 52.14
CA LEU A 38 68.52 -12.96 51.69
C LEU A 38 68.55 -12.88 50.16
N PHE A 39 69.61 -13.40 49.51
CA PHE A 39 69.68 -13.47 48.05
C PHE A 39 68.55 -14.33 47.45
N GLY A 40 68.20 -15.46 48.08
CA GLY A 40 67.05 -16.28 47.67
C GLY A 40 65.73 -15.50 47.74
N SER A 41 65.50 -14.78 48.84
CA SER A 41 64.30 -13.93 48.99
C SER A 41 64.24 -12.77 47.99
N LEU A 42 65.39 -12.17 47.65
CA LEU A 42 65.51 -11.11 46.66
C LEU A 42 65.14 -11.60 45.25
N VAL A 43 65.63 -12.79 44.86
CA VAL A 43 65.30 -13.41 43.57
C VAL A 43 63.81 -13.76 43.50
N LEU A 44 63.25 -14.39 44.54
CA LEU A 44 61.82 -14.73 44.59
C LEU A 44 60.92 -13.48 44.57
N GLY A 45 61.29 -12.43 45.31
CA GLY A 45 60.59 -11.14 45.30
C GLY A 45 60.67 -10.44 43.94
N GLY A 46 61.84 -10.46 43.30
CA GLY A 46 62.02 -9.94 41.94
C GLY A 46 61.14 -10.67 40.91
N VAL A 47 61.12 -12.01 40.95
CA VAL A 47 60.26 -12.84 40.09
C VAL A 47 58.77 -12.54 40.35
N ALA A 48 58.36 -12.38 41.61
CA ALA A 48 56.98 -12.04 41.96
C ALA A 48 56.57 -10.65 41.43
N VAL A 49 57.42 -9.63 41.57
CA VAL A 49 57.18 -8.29 41.02
C VAL A 49 57.10 -8.31 39.49
N ILE A 50 58.00 -9.05 38.82
CA ILE A 50 57.96 -9.24 37.36
C ILE A 50 56.65 -9.93 36.94
N ALA A 51 56.24 -10.99 37.64
CA ALA A 51 54.99 -11.69 37.36
C ALA A 51 53.76 -10.77 37.53
N VAL A 52 53.72 -9.94 38.57
CA VAL A 52 52.65 -8.95 38.79
C VAL A 52 52.65 -7.87 37.69
N LEU A 53 53.82 -7.39 37.26
CA LEU A 53 53.94 -6.39 36.19
C LEU A 53 53.53 -6.96 34.82
N VAL A 54 53.90 -8.20 34.51
CA VAL A 54 53.46 -8.91 33.30
C VAL A 54 51.96 -9.13 33.34
N ASN A 55 51.41 -9.64 34.45
CA ASN A 55 49.96 -9.83 34.63
C ASN A 55 49.18 -8.51 34.48
N ASN A 56 49.69 -7.40 35.03
CA ASN A 56 49.06 -6.08 34.91
C ASN A 56 49.10 -5.55 33.46
N ARG A 57 50.20 -5.78 32.72
CA ARG A 57 50.25 -5.51 31.27
C ARG A 57 49.24 -6.36 30.50
N THR A 58 49.29 -7.69 30.63
CA THR A 58 48.36 -8.61 29.96
C THR A 58 46.90 -8.29 30.27
N ASN A 59 46.57 -7.88 31.49
CA ASN A 59 45.22 -7.46 31.87
C ASN A 59 44.81 -6.12 31.22
N ARG A 60 45.72 -5.14 31.10
CA ARG A 60 45.48 -3.91 30.32
C ARG A 60 45.29 -4.21 28.84
N ASP A 61 46.15 -5.04 28.26
CA ASP A 61 46.08 -5.42 26.85
C ASP A 61 44.78 -6.20 26.55
N ALA A 62 44.33 -7.04 27.48
CA ALA A 62 43.03 -7.72 27.42
C ALA A 62 41.84 -6.75 27.52
N ILE A 63 41.91 -5.71 28.36
CA ILE A 63 40.87 -4.66 28.47
C ILE A 63 40.80 -3.86 27.16
N VAL A 64 41.94 -3.44 26.58
CA VAL A 64 41.96 -2.73 25.29
C VAL A 64 41.40 -3.63 24.18
N ALA A 65 41.82 -4.89 24.11
CA ALA A 65 41.32 -5.84 23.12
C ALA A 65 39.83 -6.20 23.32
N ALA A 66 39.28 -6.04 24.53
CA ALA A 66 37.85 -6.19 24.81
C ALA A 66 37.07 -4.93 24.38
N ASP A 67 37.57 -3.73 24.68
CA ASP A 67 36.93 -2.47 24.30
C ASP A 67 36.90 -2.29 22.77
N GLU A 68 37.99 -2.61 22.06
CA GLU A 68 37.97 -2.63 20.59
C GLU A 68 36.90 -3.59 20.03
N ARG A 69 36.65 -4.74 20.69
CA ARG A 69 35.60 -5.67 20.26
C ARG A 69 34.22 -5.09 20.54
N ALA A 70 34.02 -4.44 21.69
CA ALA A 70 32.77 -3.77 22.04
C ALA A 70 32.46 -2.61 21.07
N GLN A 71 33.45 -1.79 20.73
CA GLN A 71 33.31 -0.73 19.73
C GLN A 71 32.96 -1.31 18.34
N ARG A 72 33.62 -2.40 17.92
CA ARG A 72 33.30 -3.09 16.65
C ARG A 72 31.89 -3.70 16.64
N THR A 73 31.42 -4.32 17.72
CA THR A 73 30.06 -4.86 17.78
C THR A 73 28.99 -3.78 17.85
N LEU A 74 29.23 -2.68 18.59
CA LEU A 74 28.34 -1.51 18.60
C LEU A 74 28.24 -0.85 17.22
N ALA A 75 29.37 -0.66 16.53
CA ALA A 75 29.38 -0.12 15.17
C ALA A 75 28.65 -1.04 14.17
N ALA A 76 28.86 -2.36 14.26
CA ALA A 76 28.15 -3.34 13.43
C ALA A 76 26.64 -3.37 13.71
N ALA A 77 26.22 -3.28 14.98
CA ALA A 77 24.82 -3.23 15.37
C ALA A 77 24.14 -1.94 14.88
N ALA A 78 24.80 -0.79 15.03
CA ALA A 78 24.31 0.51 14.52
C ALA A 78 24.17 0.50 12.99
N GLN A 79 25.13 -0.10 12.27
CA GLN A 79 25.04 -0.28 10.82
C GLN A 79 23.87 -1.18 10.43
N GLN A 80 23.69 -2.34 11.09
CA GLN A 80 22.55 -3.23 10.86
C GLN A 80 21.20 -2.56 11.16
N GLN A 81 21.12 -1.72 12.19
CA GLN A 81 19.92 -0.95 12.51
C GLN A 81 19.61 0.11 11.44
N ASN A 82 20.63 0.78 10.90
CA ASN A 82 20.48 1.75 9.82
C ASN A 82 20.06 1.06 8.49
N ASP A 83 20.71 -0.06 8.14
CA ASP A 83 20.39 -0.84 6.94
C ASP A 83 18.98 -1.46 6.99
N SER A 84 18.51 -1.89 8.16
CA SER A 84 17.14 -2.38 8.34
C SER A 84 16.10 -1.26 8.33
N ALA A 85 16.37 -0.12 8.98
CA ALA A 85 15.52 1.07 8.89
C ALA A 85 15.40 1.58 7.45
N LYS A 86 16.50 1.62 6.69
CA LYS A 86 16.48 1.99 5.27
C LYS A 86 15.60 1.04 4.45
N ARG A 87 15.77 -0.28 4.61
CA ARG A 87 14.91 -1.28 3.93
C ARG A 87 13.43 -1.08 4.28
N GLN A 88 13.10 -0.73 5.52
CA GLN A 88 11.73 -0.44 5.95
C GLN A 88 11.17 0.84 5.31
N VAL A 89 11.98 1.89 5.13
CA VAL A 89 11.60 3.09 4.37
C VAL A 89 11.38 2.75 2.89
N ASP A 90 12.26 1.95 2.28
CA ASP A 90 12.15 1.60 0.88
C ASP A 90 10.96 0.64 0.61
N THR A 91 10.62 -0.29 1.52
CA THR A 91 9.41 -1.11 1.39
C THR A 91 8.11 -0.34 1.65
N THR A 92 8.08 0.56 2.63
CA THR A 92 6.89 1.40 2.89
C THR A 92 6.62 2.40 1.76
N ARG A 93 7.65 2.88 1.06
CA ARG A 93 7.50 3.64 -0.19
C ARG A 93 6.85 2.80 -1.28
N LEU A 94 7.40 1.63 -1.61
CA LEU A 94 6.84 0.72 -2.61
C LEU A 94 5.38 0.32 -2.30
N GLN A 95 5.03 0.17 -1.01
CA GLN A 95 3.65 -0.07 -0.58
C GLN A 95 2.75 1.16 -0.75
N LEU A 96 3.26 2.37 -0.47
CA LEU A 96 2.54 3.63 -0.66
C LEU A 96 2.28 3.93 -2.14
N ASP A 97 3.27 3.68 -3.00
CA ASP A 97 3.19 3.88 -4.46
C ASP A 97 2.18 2.89 -5.07
N ALA A 98 2.24 1.61 -4.67
CA ALA A 98 1.25 0.60 -5.06
C ALA A 98 -0.16 0.95 -4.58
N ALA A 99 -0.31 1.48 -3.36
CA ALA A 99 -1.59 1.93 -2.84
C ALA A 99 -2.14 3.16 -3.60
N HIS A 100 -1.29 4.10 -4.03
CA HIS A 100 -1.70 5.22 -4.87
C HIS A 100 -2.24 4.72 -6.22
N HIS A 101 -1.52 3.87 -6.93
CA HIS A 101 -1.99 3.31 -8.20
C HIS A 101 -3.26 2.46 -8.05
N GLN A 102 -3.45 1.78 -6.91
CA GLN A 102 -4.71 1.10 -6.60
C GLN A 102 -5.88 2.07 -6.39
N VAL A 103 -5.66 3.21 -5.72
CA VAL A 103 -6.67 4.27 -5.56
C VAL A 103 -6.98 4.97 -6.88
N GLU A 104 -5.97 5.30 -7.69
CA GLU A 104 -6.13 5.92 -9.01
C GLU A 104 -6.95 5.03 -9.96
N SER A 105 -6.61 3.73 -10.05
CA SER A 105 -7.35 2.78 -10.88
C SER A 105 -8.76 2.51 -10.37
N ALA A 106 -8.97 2.40 -9.07
CA ALA A 106 -10.31 2.30 -8.48
C ALA A 106 -11.15 3.56 -8.74
N HIS A 107 -10.55 4.76 -8.67
CA HIS A 107 -11.21 6.02 -8.97
C HIS A 107 -11.60 6.12 -10.46
N ALA A 108 -10.71 5.72 -11.38
CA ALA A 108 -11.01 5.67 -12.81
C ALA A 108 -12.17 4.72 -13.14
N VAL A 109 -12.21 3.53 -12.50
CA VAL A 109 -13.34 2.59 -12.62
C VAL A 109 -14.63 3.19 -12.06
N ALA A 110 -14.58 3.85 -10.90
CA ALA A 110 -15.74 4.49 -10.30
C ALA A 110 -16.29 5.65 -11.17
N LEU A 111 -15.43 6.45 -11.79
CA LEU A 111 -15.84 7.49 -12.75
C LEU A 111 -16.49 6.89 -14.00
N GLY A 112 -15.95 5.80 -14.54
CA GLY A 112 -16.54 5.07 -15.67
C GLY A 112 -17.93 4.52 -15.35
N GLN A 113 -18.08 3.89 -14.18
CA GLN A 113 -19.38 3.39 -13.69
C GLN A 113 -20.38 4.53 -13.43
N ALA A 114 -19.94 5.67 -12.90
CA ALA A 114 -20.79 6.83 -12.67
C ALA A 114 -21.29 7.44 -14.00
N GLY A 115 -20.42 7.58 -15.00
CA GLY A 115 -20.78 8.06 -16.33
C GLY A 115 -21.77 7.15 -17.04
N GLU A 116 -21.54 5.83 -17.00
CA GLU A 116 -22.45 4.83 -17.59
C GLU A 116 -23.81 4.76 -16.86
N ASN A 117 -23.83 4.87 -15.53
CA ASN A 117 -25.09 4.95 -14.78
C ASN A 117 -25.86 6.24 -15.07
N TRP A 118 -25.18 7.39 -15.21
CA TRP A 118 -25.79 8.64 -15.67
C TRP A 118 -26.37 8.49 -17.09
N ARG A 119 -25.62 7.86 -18.00
CA ARG A 119 -26.04 7.62 -19.38
C ARG A 119 -27.33 6.79 -19.43
N ARG A 120 -27.35 5.62 -18.78
CA ARG A 120 -28.55 4.76 -18.69
C ARG A 120 -29.73 5.47 -18.04
N GLY A 121 -29.52 6.18 -16.93
CA GLY A 121 -30.57 6.96 -16.27
C GLY A 121 -31.20 8.01 -17.18
N THR A 122 -30.36 8.70 -17.96
CA THR A 122 -30.79 9.72 -18.94
C THR A 122 -31.60 9.12 -20.09
N VAL A 123 -31.16 7.97 -20.63
CA VAL A 123 -31.90 7.22 -21.66
C VAL A 123 -33.27 6.78 -21.16
N VAL A 124 -33.32 6.17 -19.97
CA VAL A 124 -34.57 5.67 -19.36
C VAL A 124 -35.56 6.80 -19.09
N ALA A 125 -35.11 7.94 -18.54
CA ALA A 125 -35.95 9.11 -18.35
C ALA A 125 -36.53 9.62 -19.68
N THR A 126 -35.67 9.81 -20.69
CA THR A 126 -36.09 10.32 -22.01
C THR A 126 -37.10 9.39 -22.70
N ILE A 127 -36.96 8.08 -22.53
CA ILE A 127 -37.90 7.09 -23.07
C ILE A 127 -39.21 7.08 -22.28
N ALA A 128 -39.16 7.17 -20.95
CA ALA A 128 -40.36 7.30 -20.12
C ALA A 128 -41.17 8.57 -20.48
N ASP A 129 -40.50 9.71 -20.68
CA ASP A 129 -41.14 10.96 -21.12
C ASP A 129 -41.74 10.84 -22.53
N SER A 130 -41.04 10.16 -23.44
CA SER A 130 -41.53 9.90 -24.81
C SER A 130 -42.74 8.97 -24.84
N LEU A 131 -42.79 7.96 -23.95
CA LEU A 131 -43.95 7.10 -23.76
C LEU A 131 -45.10 7.85 -23.06
N GLY A 132 -44.80 8.79 -22.16
CA GLY A 132 -45.78 9.69 -21.55
C GLY A 132 -46.44 10.63 -22.57
N MET A 133 -45.64 11.23 -23.47
CA MET A 133 -46.09 12.01 -24.63
C MET A 133 -46.96 11.14 -25.56
N SER A 134 -46.48 9.96 -25.96
CA SER A 134 -47.25 8.99 -26.77
C SER A 134 -48.58 8.65 -26.11
N GLY A 135 -48.59 8.43 -24.79
CA GLY A 135 -49.79 8.15 -23.99
C GLY A 135 -50.81 9.29 -24.01
N ARG A 136 -50.38 10.55 -23.82
CA ARG A 136 -51.25 11.74 -23.92
C ARG A 136 -51.88 11.86 -25.30
N ILE A 137 -51.05 11.81 -26.34
CA ILE A 137 -51.50 11.88 -27.73
C ILE A 137 -52.49 10.73 -28.00
N CYS A 138 -52.11 9.48 -27.73
CA CYS A 138 -52.99 8.32 -27.89
C CYS A 138 -54.31 8.40 -27.09
N GLN A 139 -54.35 9.09 -25.96
CA GLN A 139 -55.57 9.30 -25.19
C GLN A 139 -56.50 10.31 -25.88
N ALA A 140 -55.96 11.42 -26.40
CA ALA A 140 -56.72 12.37 -27.22
C ALA A 140 -57.18 11.75 -28.54
N LEU A 141 -56.29 11.05 -29.26
CA LEU A 141 -56.61 10.39 -30.54
C LEU A 141 -57.75 9.35 -30.43
N ARG A 142 -57.94 8.73 -29.26
CA ARG A 142 -59.04 7.79 -29.00
C ARG A 142 -60.39 8.47 -28.74
N ARG A 143 -60.41 9.74 -28.31
CA ARG A 143 -61.65 10.51 -28.24
C ARG A 143 -62.14 10.75 -29.67
N ASP A 144 -63.40 10.44 -29.91
CA ASP A 144 -64.08 10.70 -31.18
C ASP A 144 -65.06 11.90 -31.09
N GLU A 145 -64.93 12.63 -29.98
CA GLU A 145 -65.44 13.97 -29.69
C GLU A 145 -64.95 14.98 -30.77
N GLU A 146 -65.55 16.17 -30.81
CA GLU A 146 -65.03 17.25 -31.66
C GLU A 146 -63.72 17.80 -31.08
N TRP A 147 -62.74 18.03 -31.95
CA TRP A 147 -61.46 18.60 -31.58
C TRP A 147 -61.49 20.12 -31.77
N THR A 148 -60.95 20.86 -30.80
CA THR A 148 -60.70 22.30 -30.91
C THR A 148 -59.34 22.57 -31.56
N ASP A 149 -59.18 23.73 -32.18
CA ASP A 149 -57.89 24.18 -32.73
C ASP A 149 -56.81 24.29 -31.63
N GLU A 150 -57.22 24.59 -30.39
CA GLU A 150 -56.37 24.61 -29.19
C GLU A 150 -55.82 23.20 -28.88
N LEU A 151 -56.67 22.17 -28.83
CA LEU A 151 -56.24 20.78 -28.66
C LEU A 151 -55.35 20.29 -29.82
N ILE A 152 -55.59 20.76 -31.04
CA ILE A 152 -54.74 20.46 -32.20
C ILE A 152 -53.36 21.09 -32.03
N GLY A 153 -53.30 22.35 -31.60
CA GLY A 153 -52.05 23.06 -31.29
C GLY A 153 -51.25 22.36 -30.20
N ASP A 154 -51.89 22.02 -29.08
CA ASP A 154 -51.27 21.29 -27.97
C ASP A 154 -50.68 19.95 -28.43
N LEU A 155 -51.42 19.16 -29.22
CA LEU A 155 -50.96 17.85 -29.71
C LEU A 155 -49.81 17.94 -30.72
N ILE A 156 -49.73 19.02 -31.50
CA ILE A 156 -48.59 19.30 -32.39
C ILE A 156 -47.38 19.71 -31.56
N HIS A 157 -47.55 20.62 -30.60
CA HIS A 157 -46.47 21.09 -29.72
C HIS A 157 -45.86 19.94 -28.88
N ASP A 158 -46.70 19.06 -28.33
CA ASP A 158 -46.26 17.90 -27.53
C ASP A 158 -45.35 16.96 -28.34
N LEU A 159 -45.59 16.86 -29.65
CA LEU A 159 -44.82 16.09 -30.64
C LEU A 159 -43.55 16.84 -31.11
N GLU A 160 -43.62 18.16 -31.32
CA GLU A 160 -42.47 19.01 -31.67
C GLU A 160 -41.41 19.05 -30.55
N ASP A 161 -41.84 19.09 -29.29
CA ASP A 161 -40.99 18.90 -28.10
C ASP A 161 -40.25 17.53 -28.10
N GLY A 162 -40.75 16.57 -28.87
CA GLY A 162 -40.05 15.33 -29.16
C GLY A 162 -38.66 15.54 -29.77
N SER A 163 -38.41 16.68 -30.44
CA SER A 163 -37.11 17.00 -31.03
C SER A 163 -35.98 17.17 -30.00
N GLU A 164 -36.28 17.60 -28.77
CA GLU A 164 -35.29 17.63 -27.68
C GLU A 164 -34.97 16.20 -27.22
N ARG A 165 -36.01 15.38 -27.03
CA ARG A 165 -35.93 13.96 -26.64
C ARG A 165 -35.10 13.17 -27.66
N ALA A 166 -35.27 13.46 -28.95
CA ALA A 166 -34.47 12.92 -30.05
C ALA A 166 -32.98 13.25 -29.94
N ASN A 167 -32.64 14.48 -29.54
CA ASN A 167 -31.24 14.90 -29.37
C ASN A 167 -30.60 14.23 -28.14
N VAL A 168 -31.33 14.09 -27.04
CA VAL A 168 -30.82 13.36 -25.86
C VAL A 168 -30.56 11.89 -26.19
N LEU A 169 -31.47 11.20 -26.89
CA LEU A 169 -31.25 9.82 -27.33
C LEU A 169 -30.11 9.68 -28.34
N ARG A 170 -29.84 10.70 -29.16
CA ARG A 170 -28.68 10.72 -30.08
C ARG A 170 -27.34 10.99 -29.38
N LEU A 171 -27.34 11.52 -28.15
CA LEU A 171 -26.13 11.85 -27.38
C LEU A 171 -25.83 10.84 -26.26
N ALA A 172 -26.84 10.26 -25.63
CA ALA A 172 -26.70 9.31 -24.52
C ALA A 172 -27.21 7.89 -24.85
N GLY A 173 -28.16 7.76 -25.78
CA GLY A 173 -28.72 6.48 -26.19
C GLY A 173 -27.92 5.78 -27.28
N SER A 174 -28.32 4.55 -27.59
CA SER A 174 -27.84 3.85 -28.77
C SER A 174 -28.50 4.37 -30.05
N ASP A 175 -27.86 4.15 -31.20
CA ASP A 175 -28.46 4.36 -32.52
C ASP A 175 -29.78 3.57 -32.69
N GLN A 176 -29.92 2.41 -32.03
CA GLN A 176 -31.17 1.66 -31.97
C GLN A 176 -32.27 2.43 -31.20
N HIS A 177 -31.97 3.04 -30.04
CA HIS A 177 -32.97 3.85 -29.32
C HIS A 177 -33.42 5.06 -30.12
N TYR A 178 -32.50 5.76 -30.78
CA TYR A 178 -32.85 6.87 -31.67
C TYR A 178 -33.77 6.41 -32.82
N LYS A 179 -33.47 5.25 -33.44
CA LYS A 179 -34.29 4.68 -34.51
C LYS A 179 -35.70 4.27 -34.03
N GLN A 180 -35.81 3.57 -32.90
CA GLN A 180 -37.11 3.15 -32.37
C GLN A 180 -37.94 4.34 -31.86
N TRP A 181 -37.30 5.32 -31.22
CA TRP A 181 -37.95 6.57 -30.86
C TRP A 181 -38.47 7.32 -32.10
N ARG A 182 -37.65 7.40 -33.17
CA ARG A 182 -38.08 8.08 -34.40
C ARG A 182 -39.23 7.34 -35.10
N ARG A 183 -39.21 6.00 -35.11
CA ARG A 183 -40.35 5.20 -35.60
C ARG A 183 -41.62 5.51 -34.82
N LEU A 184 -41.54 5.62 -33.49
CA LEU A 184 -42.68 6.01 -32.64
C LEU A 184 -43.19 7.42 -32.98
N ALA A 185 -42.29 8.42 -33.09
CA ALA A 185 -42.66 9.80 -33.41
C ALA A 185 -43.29 9.94 -34.80
N ASP A 186 -42.74 9.27 -35.82
CA ASP A 186 -43.29 9.29 -37.18
C ASP A 186 -44.68 8.61 -37.22
N THR A 187 -44.85 7.47 -36.55
CA THR A 187 -46.16 6.77 -36.47
C THR A 187 -47.21 7.58 -35.68
N LEU A 188 -46.80 8.35 -34.67
CA LEU A 188 -47.68 9.28 -33.95
C LEU A 188 -48.13 10.45 -34.85
N SER A 189 -47.23 10.97 -35.68
CA SER A 189 -47.56 12.00 -36.68
C SER A 189 -48.60 11.50 -37.68
N ASP A 190 -48.42 10.29 -38.23
CA ASP A 190 -49.39 9.68 -39.14
C ASP A 190 -50.74 9.44 -38.47
N ALA A 191 -50.76 8.98 -37.21
CA ALA A 191 -51.99 8.79 -36.44
C ALA A 191 -52.74 10.12 -36.16
N LEU A 192 -52.00 11.20 -35.93
CA LEU A 192 -52.55 12.57 -35.79
C LEU A 192 -53.14 13.07 -37.12
N LEU A 193 -52.42 12.92 -38.23
CA LEU A 193 -52.88 13.29 -39.57
C LEU A 193 -54.13 12.51 -40.01
N ALA A 194 -54.21 11.21 -39.70
CA ALA A 194 -55.40 10.40 -39.94
C ALA A 194 -56.60 10.86 -39.11
N ALA A 195 -56.38 11.29 -37.86
CA ALA A 195 -57.43 11.82 -37.01
C ALA A 195 -57.93 13.21 -37.46
N LEU A 196 -57.03 14.10 -37.88
CA LEU A 196 -57.39 15.37 -38.52
C LEU A 196 -58.17 15.14 -39.82
N THR A 197 -57.81 14.12 -40.59
CA THR A 197 -58.53 13.71 -41.82
C THR A 197 -59.93 13.20 -41.50
N LEU A 198 -60.11 12.40 -40.44
CA LEU A 198 -61.42 11.98 -39.94
C LEU A 198 -62.27 13.18 -39.50
N GLN A 199 -61.70 14.12 -38.74
CA GLN A 199 -62.39 15.31 -38.26
C GLN A 199 -62.83 16.21 -39.44
N ARG A 200 -61.96 16.39 -40.45
CA ARG A 200 -62.31 17.09 -41.69
C ARG A 200 -63.47 16.41 -42.44
N LYS A 201 -63.51 15.07 -42.50
CA LYS A 201 -64.61 14.34 -43.14
C LYS A 201 -65.94 14.48 -42.38
N LYS A 202 -65.92 14.51 -41.04
CA LYS A 202 -67.12 14.85 -40.22
C LYS A 202 -67.63 16.25 -40.57
N LEU A 203 -66.74 17.25 -40.58
CA LEU A 203 -67.06 18.67 -40.85
C LEU A 203 -67.51 18.96 -42.30
N GLN A 204 -67.34 18.00 -43.23
CA GLN A 204 -67.75 18.10 -44.62
C GLN A 204 -69.02 17.28 -44.95
N ASP A 205 -69.72 16.76 -43.93
CA ASP A 205 -70.88 15.85 -44.08
C ASP A 205 -70.61 14.69 -45.05
N ALA A 206 -69.38 14.15 -45.01
CA ALA A 206 -68.96 13.05 -45.88
C ALA A 206 -69.81 11.78 -45.65
N PRO A 207 -70.03 10.94 -46.68
CA PRO A 207 -70.86 9.75 -46.55
C PRO A 207 -70.34 8.83 -45.43
N ALA A 208 -71.27 8.19 -44.72
CA ALA A 208 -70.97 7.44 -43.49
C ALA A 208 -69.94 6.32 -43.68
N GLU A 209 -69.84 5.74 -44.88
CA GLU A 209 -68.82 4.75 -45.24
C GLU A 209 -67.40 5.34 -45.26
N GLU A 210 -67.24 6.58 -45.74
CA GLU A 210 -65.95 7.28 -45.75
C GLU A 210 -65.52 7.73 -44.34
N ILE A 211 -66.48 8.17 -43.52
CA ILE A 211 -66.23 8.49 -42.09
C ILE A 211 -65.82 7.21 -41.35
N ARG A 212 -66.48 6.07 -41.63
CA ARG A 212 -66.10 4.77 -41.08
C ARG A 212 -64.69 4.36 -41.53
N ALA A 213 -64.38 4.41 -42.82
CA ALA A 213 -63.06 4.04 -43.34
C ALA A 213 -61.94 4.91 -42.73
N ALA A 214 -62.17 6.22 -42.56
CA ALA A 214 -61.20 7.10 -41.88
C ALA A 214 -61.04 6.78 -40.38
N ARG A 215 -62.13 6.41 -39.68
CA ARG A 215 -62.07 5.96 -38.28
C ARG A 215 -61.32 4.63 -38.14
N ASP A 216 -61.59 3.67 -39.02
CA ASP A 216 -60.96 2.36 -39.01
C ASP A 216 -59.45 2.48 -39.33
N HIS A 217 -59.05 3.37 -40.25
CA HIS A 217 -57.64 3.70 -40.51
C HIS A 217 -56.94 4.40 -39.33
N LYS A 218 -57.59 5.38 -38.67
CA LYS A 218 -57.08 5.98 -37.42
C LYS A 218 -56.84 4.91 -36.35
N ASN A 219 -57.77 3.96 -36.22
CA ASN A 219 -57.67 2.86 -35.24
C ASN A 219 -56.55 1.86 -35.58
N GLN A 220 -56.27 1.63 -36.87
CA GLN A 220 -55.11 0.84 -37.31
C GLN A 220 -53.79 1.50 -36.87
N LEU A 221 -53.60 2.78 -37.18
CA LEU A 221 -52.39 3.53 -36.82
C LEU A 221 -52.21 3.60 -35.29
N LEU A 222 -53.29 3.72 -34.51
CA LEU A 222 -53.26 3.60 -33.04
C LEU A 222 -52.90 2.20 -32.52
N GLY A 223 -52.95 1.16 -33.36
CA GLY A 223 -52.40 -0.17 -33.10
C GLY A 223 -50.90 -0.25 -33.41
N GLU A 224 -50.47 0.44 -34.47
CA GLU A 224 -49.07 0.53 -34.92
C GLU A 224 -48.21 1.40 -33.99
N VAL A 225 -48.74 2.52 -33.47
CA VAL A 225 -48.11 3.29 -32.38
C VAL A 225 -47.79 2.39 -31.20
N ARG A 226 -48.75 1.56 -30.74
CA ARG A 226 -48.52 0.60 -29.65
C ARG A 226 -47.51 -0.49 -29.99
N ALA A 227 -47.24 -0.76 -31.27
CA ALA A 227 -46.16 -1.66 -31.68
C ALA A 227 -44.80 -0.95 -31.53
N ALA A 228 -44.66 0.28 -32.01
CA ALA A 228 -43.46 1.09 -31.83
C ALA A 228 -43.15 1.39 -30.34
N GLU A 229 -44.17 1.66 -29.51
CA GLU A 229 -44.03 1.76 -28.04
C GLU A 229 -43.40 0.49 -27.45
N ARG A 230 -43.88 -0.70 -27.85
CA ARG A 230 -43.34 -1.99 -27.38
C ARG A 230 -41.93 -2.25 -27.88
N GLU A 231 -41.62 -1.94 -29.13
CA GLU A 231 -40.25 -2.10 -29.68
C GLU A 231 -39.24 -1.19 -28.95
N LEU A 232 -39.63 0.05 -28.65
CA LEU A 232 -38.81 0.97 -27.84
C LEU A 232 -38.62 0.45 -26.41
N ILE A 233 -39.67 -0.07 -25.78
CA ILE A 233 -39.61 -0.69 -24.44
C ILE A 233 -38.70 -1.93 -24.45
N VAL A 234 -38.77 -2.78 -25.47
CA VAL A 234 -37.91 -3.97 -25.61
C VAL A 234 -36.44 -3.56 -25.74
N ALA A 235 -36.12 -2.65 -26.66
CA ALA A 235 -34.74 -2.12 -26.81
C ALA A 235 -34.23 -1.46 -25.51
N THR A 236 -35.10 -0.88 -24.69
CA THR A 236 -34.75 -0.33 -23.37
C THR A 236 -34.46 -1.44 -22.35
N ARG A 237 -35.27 -2.50 -22.31
CA ARG A 237 -35.03 -3.66 -21.41
C ARG A 237 -33.77 -4.42 -21.78
N GLU A 238 -33.47 -4.54 -23.07
CA GLU A 238 -32.23 -5.14 -23.59
C GLU A 238 -30.98 -4.36 -23.11
N GLU A 239 -30.96 -3.03 -23.20
CA GLU A 239 -29.83 -2.23 -22.69
C GLU A 239 -29.73 -2.23 -21.15
N LEU A 240 -30.84 -2.45 -20.44
CA LEU A 240 -30.87 -2.53 -18.98
C LEU A 240 -30.63 -3.96 -18.43
N GLU A 241 -30.38 -4.95 -19.29
CA GLU A 241 -30.21 -6.37 -18.93
C GLU A 241 -31.44 -6.96 -18.16
N ILE A 242 -32.65 -6.41 -18.39
CA ILE A 242 -33.88 -6.84 -17.71
C ILE A 242 -34.52 -8.00 -18.47
N GLU A 243 -34.34 -9.23 -17.95
CA GLU A 243 -34.93 -10.46 -18.48
C GLU A 243 -36.42 -10.32 -18.83
N PRO A 244 -36.92 -10.96 -19.91
CA PRO A 244 -38.33 -10.94 -20.27
C PRO A 244 -39.18 -11.76 -19.28
N ASN A 245 -40.31 -11.18 -18.87
CA ASN A 245 -41.39 -11.87 -18.13
C ASN A 245 -42.51 -12.25 -19.09
#